data_AF-A0A498GMJ3-F1
#
_entry.id   AF-A0A498GMJ3-F1
#
_cell.length_a   1.000
_cell.length_b   1.000
_cell.length_c   1.000
_cell.angle_alpha   90.00
_cell.angle_beta   90.00
_cell.angle_gamma   90.00
#
_symmetry.space_group_name_H-M   'P 1'
#
loop_
_entity.id
_entity.type
_entity.pdbx_description
1 polymer ?
#
loop_
_entity_poly.entity_id
_entity_poly.type
_entity_poly.pdbx_seq_one_letter_code
_entity_poly.pdbx_strand_id
1 'polypeptide(L)'
;MIEDPYLGKYITCVSARSTDKEILQKAQDGGIATTLMVYALEQGIIDGTIVAGEGDRPWEPKPLVAMSREDILKARGTKYSISPQISWLKEATRSFGLDKVGVTGVCCQMQAVRKAQLYPINMRDVPDKVAFTVGLFCMENFPYKSLQTIVEDHAAQSLSSVKRMDIGKGKFWVYTNRGNVSSLPIKATHKYEQPGCHVCLDYVSNLADISTGSVGSPDGWSTVFIRTKKGNEIWSKAVAAGMFETKPIEDVKPGLDLVTKLAKEKIDKNRKTVEERKSFGVNKALRNPYA
;
A
#
# COMPACT_ATOMS: atom_id res chain seq x y z
N MET A 1 17.20 -0.93 -16.34
CA MET A 1 16.47 -0.14 -15.32
C MET A 1 15.59 0.82 -16.08
N ILE A 2 14.27 0.66 -15.97
CA ILE A 2 13.28 1.52 -16.62
C ILE A 2 13.05 2.74 -15.74
N GLU A 3 12.94 3.92 -16.36
CA GLU A 3 12.60 5.18 -15.71
C GLU A 3 11.34 5.75 -16.33
N ASP A 4 10.20 5.42 -15.72
CA ASP A 4 8.88 5.88 -16.18
C ASP A 4 8.48 7.16 -15.41
N PRO A 5 7.99 8.21 -16.09
CA PRO A 5 7.64 9.48 -15.46
C PRO A 5 6.45 9.39 -14.48
N TYR A 6 5.63 8.34 -14.56
CA TYR A 6 4.44 8.14 -13.72
C TYR A 6 4.56 6.91 -12.81
N LEU A 7 5.27 5.87 -13.26
CA LEU A 7 5.45 4.61 -12.53
C LEU A 7 6.79 4.51 -11.77
N GLY A 8 7.63 5.53 -11.90
CA GLY A 8 8.92 5.64 -11.23
C GLY A 8 9.99 4.72 -11.84
N LYS A 9 11.07 4.51 -11.07
CA LYS A 9 12.19 3.66 -11.45
C LYS A 9 11.94 2.21 -11.05
N TYR A 10 12.17 1.27 -11.96
CA TYR A 10 12.03 -0.16 -11.68
C TYR A 10 12.89 -1.03 -12.62
N ILE A 11 13.18 -2.26 -12.19
CA ILE A 11 13.95 -3.25 -12.96
C ILE A 11 12.99 -3.99 -13.89
N THR A 12 11.94 -4.59 -13.34
CA THR A 12 10.90 -5.34 -14.04
C THR A 12 9.53 -5.15 -13.39
N CYS A 13 8.48 -5.42 -14.15
CA CYS A 13 7.09 -5.45 -13.70
C CYS A 13 6.45 -6.77 -14.16
N VAL A 14 5.71 -7.43 -13.26
CA VAL A 14 5.05 -8.71 -13.53
C VAL A 14 3.65 -8.72 -12.92
N SER A 15 2.78 -9.61 -13.41
CA SER A 15 1.59 -10.02 -12.68
C SER A 15 1.93 -11.27 -11.86
N ALA A 16 1.60 -11.29 -10.57
CA ALA A 16 1.96 -12.39 -9.70
C ALA A 16 0.88 -12.70 -8.65
N ARG A 17 0.94 -13.92 -8.12
CA ARG A 17 0.20 -14.33 -6.92
C ARG A 17 1.00 -15.33 -6.10
N SER A 18 0.75 -15.35 -4.80
CA SER A 18 1.30 -16.32 -3.85
C SER A 18 0.90 -17.75 -4.24
N THR A 19 1.80 -18.71 -4.06
CA THR A 19 1.48 -20.15 -4.15
C THR A 19 0.86 -20.67 -2.85
N ASP A 20 1.11 -20.00 -1.73
CA ASP A 20 0.57 -20.33 -0.42
C ASP A 20 -0.97 -20.11 -0.36
N LYS A 21 -1.70 -21.23 -0.25
CA LYS A 21 -3.16 -21.23 -0.24
C LYS A 21 -3.75 -20.65 1.04
N GLU A 22 -3.08 -20.80 2.18
CA GLU A 22 -3.55 -20.22 3.44
C GLU A 22 -3.52 -18.70 3.35
N ILE A 23 -2.43 -18.13 2.83
CA ILE A 23 -2.30 -16.69 2.63
C ILE A 23 -3.42 -16.17 1.73
N LEU A 24 -3.66 -16.83 0.59
CA LEU A 24 -4.66 -16.41 -0.40
C LEU A 24 -6.10 -16.38 0.12
N GLN A 25 -6.47 -17.19 1.13
CA GLN A 25 -7.85 -17.25 1.64
C GLN A 25 -8.42 -15.89 2.10
N LYS A 26 -7.57 -15.02 2.63
CA LYS A 26 -7.96 -13.70 3.14
C LYS A 26 -7.15 -12.54 2.54
N ALA A 27 -6.32 -12.83 1.53
CA ALA A 27 -5.60 -11.78 0.83
C ALA A 27 -6.57 -10.85 0.08
N GLN A 28 -6.21 -9.57 -0.07
CA GLN A 28 -6.97 -8.64 -0.89
C GLN A 28 -6.90 -9.07 -2.36
N ASP A 29 -5.69 -9.25 -2.87
CA ASP A 29 -5.40 -9.59 -4.26
C ASP A 29 -4.53 -10.87 -4.30
N GLY A 30 -3.39 -10.85 -4.98
CA GLY A 30 -2.48 -11.99 -5.10
C GLY A 30 -1.66 -12.33 -3.84
N GLY A 31 -1.92 -11.71 -2.69
CA GLY A 31 -1.23 -12.02 -1.42
C GLY A 31 0.24 -11.57 -1.34
N ILE A 32 0.72 -10.75 -2.28
CA ILE A 32 2.14 -10.40 -2.44
C ILE A 32 2.78 -9.81 -1.18
N ALA A 33 2.14 -8.81 -0.56
CA ALA A 33 2.71 -8.14 0.61
C ALA A 33 2.88 -9.10 1.81
N THR A 34 1.90 -9.96 2.05
CA THR A 34 1.95 -10.97 3.11
C THR A 34 3.04 -11.99 2.81
N THR A 35 3.04 -12.60 1.62
CA THR A 35 4.01 -13.64 1.26
C THR A 35 5.45 -13.12 1.29
N LEU A 36 5.70 -11.91 0.78
CA LEU A 36 7.04 -11.31 0.83
C LEU A 36 7.53 -11.07 2.26
N MET A 37 6.67 -10.57 3.15
CA MET A 37 7.05 -10.32 4.54
C MET A 37 7.24 -11.62 5.33
N VAL A 38 6.39 -12.62 5.12
CA VAL A 38 6.56 -13.94 5.73
C VAL A 38 7.85 -14.60 5.25
N TYR A 39 8.08 -14.62 3.94
CA TYR A 39 9.31 -15.16 3.36
C TYR A 39 10.55 -14.43 3.89
N ALA A 40 10.51 -13.10 3.94
CA ALA A 40 11.64 -12.32 4.44
C ALA A 40 11.93 -12.60 5.93
N LEU A 41 10.90 -12.85 6.75
CA LEU A 41 11.06 -13.24 8.15
C LEU A 41 11.67 -14.64 8.26
N GLU A 42 11.12 -15.63 7.55
CA GLU A 42 11.59 -17.02 7.56
C GLU A 42 13.03 -17.18 7.05
N GLN A 43 13.46 -16.30 6.14
CA GLN A 43 14.82 -16.27 5.61
C GLN A 43 15.79 -15.37 6.42
N GLY A 44 15.33 -14.76 7.52
CA GLY A 44 16.15 -13.87 8.36
C GLY A 44 16.61 -12.58 7.66
N ILE A 45 15.92 -12.18 6.59
CA ILE A 45 16.11 -10.92 5.86
C ILE A 45 15.56 -9.76 6.68
N ILE A 46 14.47 -10.03 7.40
CA ILE A 46 13.92 -9.19 8.47
C ILE A 46 13.79 -10.03 9.73
N ASP A 47 13.79 -9.37 10.89
CA ASP A 47 13.49 -9.96 12.20
C ASP A 47 12.16 -9.45 12.79
N GLY A 48 11.55 -8.46 12.13
CA GLY A 48 10.17 -8.05 12.35
C GLY A 48 9.73 -7.04 11.29
N THR A 49 8.43 -6.83 11.14
CA THR A 49 7.87 -5.92 10.14
C THR A 49 6.68 -5.13 10.65
N ILE A 50 6.56 -3.89 10.22
CA ILE A 50 5.41 -3.04 10.54
C ILE A 50 4.29 -3.32 9.54
N VAL A 51 3.14 -3.73 10.08
CA VAL A 51 1.93 -4.10 9.32
C VAL A 51 0.67 -3.45 9.88
N ALA A 52 -0.38 -3.39 9.06
CA ALA A 52 -1.68 -2.84 9.44
C ALA A 52 -2.59 -3.95 10.01
N GLY A 53 -2.44 -4.21 11.31
CA GLY A 53 -3.26 -5.20 12.01
C GLY A 53 -4.68 -4.72 12.30
N GLU A 54 -5.40 -5.55 13.05
CA GLU A 54 -6.75 -5.24 13.52
C GLU A 54 -6.69 -4.25 14.69
N GLY A 55 -7.50 -3.20 14.61
CA GLY A 55 -7.66 -2.20 15.67
C GLY A 55 -8.82 -2.49 16.61
N ASP A 56 -9.14 -1.49 17.42
CA ASP A 56 -10.13 -1.61 18.50
C ASP A 56 -11.58 -1.50 17.96
N ARG A 57 -11.77 -1.03 16.71
CA ARG A 57 -13.06 -0.93 16.00
C ARG A 57 -13.04 -1.74 14.69
N PRO A 58 -14.20 -2.27 14.24
CA PRO A 58 -14.28 -3.02 12.98
C PRO A 58 -13.74 -2.21 11.80
N TRP A 59 -12.86 -2.81 10.98
CA TRP A 59 -12.23 -2.16 9.82
C TRP A 59 -11.34 -0.95 10.12
N GLU A 60 -11.08 -0.63 11.39
CA GLU A 60 -10.05 0.34 11.77
C GLU A 60 -8.68 -0.36 11.85
N PRO A 61 -7.69 0.05 11.05
CA PRO A 61 -6.37 -0.58 11.08
C PRO A 61 -5.49 0.01 12.19
N LYS A 62 -4.84 -0.86 12.97
CA LYS A 62 -3.87 -0.47 13.98
C LYS A 62 -2.46 -0.93 13.56
N PRO A 63 -1.49 -0.01 13.44
CA PRO A 63 -0.11 -0.39 13.18
C PRO A 63 0.42 -1.29 14.29
N LEU A 64 1.09 -2.38 13.92
CA LEU A 64 1.77 -3.28 14.85
C LEU A 64 3.11 -3.75 14.28
N VAL A 65 4.05 -4.06 15.17
CA VAL A 65 5.31 -4.72 14.84
C VAL A 65 5.08 -6.23 14.91
N ALA A 66 5.00 -6.88 13.75
CA ALA A 66 4.81 -8.32 13.63
C ALA A 66 6.17 -9.03 13.58
N MET A 67 6.37 -10.01 14.46
CA MET A 67 7.61 -10.80 14.57
C MET A 67 7.36 -12.30 14.36
N SER A 68 6.16 -12.66 13.91
CA SER A 68 5.76 -14.03 13.61
C SER A 68 4.95 -14.08 12.31
N ARG A 69 4.96 -15.23 11.63
CA ARG A 69 4.11 -15.48 10.47
C ARG A 69 2.63 -15.23 10.81
N GLU A 70 2.18 -15.70 11.97
CA GLU A 70 0.80 -15.54 12.42
C GLU A 70 0.38 -14.06 12.50
N ASP A 71 1.24 -13.22 13.10
CA ASP A 71 0.95 -11.79 13.25
C ASP A 71 0.95 -11.04 11.91
N ILE A 72 1.82 -11.44 10.97
CA ILE A 72 1.80 -10.91 9.60
C ILE A 72 0.49 -11.29 8.90
N LEU A 73 0.00 -12.52 9.09
CA LEU A 73 -1.25 -13.00 8.48
C LEU A 73 -2.49 -12.27 9.02
N LYS A 74 -2.47 -11.75 10.26
CA LYS A 74 -3.55 -10.92 10.84
C LYS A 74 -3.72 -9.58 10.10
N ALA A 75 -2.69 -9.09 9.41
CA ALA A 75 -2.75 -7.82 8.69
C ALA A 75 -3.35 -7.91 7.27
N ARG A 76 -3.76 -9.10 6.80
CA ARG A 76 -4.32 -9.30 5.46
C ARG A 76 -5.59 -8.48 5.20
N GLY A 77 -5.85 -8.20 3.92
CA GLY A 77 -7.01 -7.43 3.47
C GLY A 77 -6.80 -5.92 3.59
N THR A 78 -7.30 -5.17 2.62
CA THR A 78 -7.14 -3.70 2.60
C THR A 78 -8.14 -3.04 3.54
N LYS A 79 -7.64 -2.17 4.42
CA LYS A 79 -8.47 -1.27 5.22
C LYS A 79 -8.38 0.12 4.61
N TYR A 80 -9.48 0.60 4.01
CA TYR A 80 -9.56 1.92 3.36
C TYR A 80 -9.74 3.04 4.38
N SER A 81 -8.95 3.00 5.45
CA SER A 81 -8.81 4.11 6.39
C SER A 81 -7.35 4.28 6.83
N ILE A 82 -7.06 5.40 7.49
CA ILE A 82 -5.68 5.77 7.85
C ILE A 82 -5.12 4.81 8.89
N SER A 83 -4.00 4.15 8.57
CA SER A 83 -3.15 3.43 9.54
C SER A 83 -1.80 4.13 9.64
N PRO A 84 -1.42 4.72 10.78
CA PRO A 84 -0.19 5.51 10.90
C PRO A 84 1.08 4.64 11.05
N GLN A 85 1.37 3.78 10.07
CA GLN A 85 2.45 2.77 10.11
C GLN A 85 3.78 3.26 10.72
N ILE A 86 4.21 4.46 10.33
CA ILE A 86 5.53 5.00 10.68
C ILE A 86 5.66 5.34 12.18
N SER A 87 4.57 5.36 12.95
CA SER A 87 4.62 5.61 14.40
C SER A 87 5.48 4.59 15.16
N TRP A 88 5.58 3.35 14.65
CA TRP A 88 6.40 2.31 15.24
C TRP A 88 7.82 2.20 14.66
N LEU A 89 8.17 3.02 13.66
CA LEU A 89 9.44 2.85 12.93
C LEU A 89 10.67 2.99 13.84
N LYS A 90 10.69 3.98 14.73
CA LYS A 90 11.77 4.11 15.72
C LYS A 90 11.65 3.05 16.80
N GLU A 91 10.44 2.83 17.32
CA GLU A 91 10.22 1.95 18.47
C GLU A 91 10.58 0.49 18.16
N ALA A 92 10.39 0.06 16.92
CA ALA A 92 10.86 -1.23 16.40
C ALA A 92 12.36 -1.45 16.65
N THR A 93 13.18 -0.40 16.59
CA THR A 93 14.63 -0.45 16.86
C THR A 93 15.00 -0.19 18.33
N ARG A 94 14.01 -0.09 19.21
CA ARG A 94 14.16 0.22 20.64
C ARG A 94 13.68 -0.94 21.50
N SER A 95 12.47 -0.87 22.07
CA SER A 95 11.96 -1.91 22.97
C SER A 95 11.85 -3.28 22.30
N PHE A 96 11.57 -3.34 21.00
CA PHE A 96 11.54 -4.59 20.23
C PHE A 96 12.93 -5.12 19.86
N GLY A 97 13.98 -4.30 19.97
CA GLY A 97 15.36 -4.73 19.72
C GLY A 97 15.65 -5.19 18.28
N LEU A 98 14.82 -4.84 17.30
CA LEU A 98 15.00 -5.33 15.92
C LEU A 98 16.26 -4.74 15.28
N ASP A 99 16.98 -5.56 14.53
CA ASP A 99 18.13 -5.17 13.72
C ASP A 99 17.80 -5.06 12.23
N LYS A 100 16.75 -5.75 11.76
CA LYS A 100 16.34 -5.78 10.36
C LYS A 100 14.83 -5.54 10.21
N VAL A 101 14.45 -4.26 10.23
CA VAL A 101 13.05 -3.83 10.20
C VAL A 101 12.46 -3.89 8.79
N GLY A 102 11.39 -4.67 8.63
CA GLY A 102 10.48 -4.62 7.50
C GLY A 102 9.42 -3.52 7.67
N VAL A 103 8.98 -2.93 6.56
CA VAL A 103 7.89 -1.94 6.57
C VAL A 103 6.93 -2.19 5.41
N THR A 104 5.65 -2.31 5.73
CA THR A 104 4.55 -2.29 4.75
C THR A 104 3.76 -0.99 4.85
N GLY A 105 3.31 -0.47 3.72
CA GLY A 105 2.52 0.74 3.71
C GLY A 105 2.20 1.27 2.32
N VAL A 106 1.44 2.36 2.25
CA VAL A 106 1.15 3.07 0.99
C VAL A 106 2.27 4.03 0.61
N CYS A 107 2.14 4.71 -0.53
CA CYS A 107 3.20 5.53 -1.15
C CYS A 107 3.82 6.57 -0.21
N CYS A 108 2.99 7.35 0.49
CA CYS A 108 3.47 8.39 1.41
C CYS A 108 4.21 7.82 2.63
N GLN A 109 3.94 6.58 3.02
CA GLN A 109 4.66 5.90 4.10
C GLN A 109 6.03 5.43 3.61
N MET A 110 6.14 4.97 2.36
CA MET A 110 7.44 4.68 1.74
C MET A 110 8.31 5.94 1.64
N GLN A 111 7.71 7.08 1.27
CA GLN A 111 8.38 8.39 1.28
C GLN A 111 8.90 8.76 2.66
N ALA A 112 8.09 8.55 3.71
CA ALA A 112 8.49 8.82 5.08
C ALA A 112 9.70 7.95 5.51
N VAL A 113 9.70 6.65 5.16
CA VAL A 113 10.83 5.75 5.42
C VAL A 113 12.10 6.27 4.72
N ARG A 114 12.06 6.52 3.42
CA ARG A 114 13.25 6.99 2.68
C ARG A 114 13.75 8.34 3.19
N LYS A 115 12.84 9.25 3.55
CA LYS A 115 13.21 10.52 4.18
C LYS A 115 13.90 10.30 5.53
N ALA A 116 13.40 9.38 6.36
CA ALA A 116 14.04 9.05 7.63
C ALA A 116 15.43 8.42 7.45
N GLN A 117 15.65 7.64 6.38
CA GLN A 117 16.97 7.09 6.07
C GLN A 117 17.98 8.18 5.67
N LEU A 118 17.56 9.16 4.87
CA LEU A 118 18.47 10.21 4.37
C LEU A 118 18.61 11.42 5.29
N TYR A 119 17.54 11.76 6.01
CA TYR A 119 17.45 12.94 6.87
C TYR A 119 16.89 12.55 8.25
N PRO A 120 17.66 11.82 9.08
CA PRO A 120 17.19 11.23 10.33
C PRO A 120 17.03 12.25 11.48
N ILE A 121 16.04 13.15 11.37
CA ILE A 121 15.74 14.14 12.42
C ILE A 121 15.12 13.41 13.62
N ASN A 122 15.91 13.25 14.69
CA ASN A 122 15.53 12.42 15.85
C ASN A 122 15.05 11.03 15.41
N MET A 123 15.75 10.39 14.48
CA MET A 123 15.46 9.04 13.98
C MET A 123 16.72 8.17 14.04
N ARG A 124 17.49 8.31 15.13
CA ARG A 124 18.71 7.55 15.37
C ARG A 124 18.49 6.04 15.16
N ASP A 125 19.46 5.36 14.56
CA ASP A 125 19.48 3.93 14.18
C ASP A 125 18.48 3.49 13.10
N VAL A 126 17.44 4.27 12.81
CA VAL A 126 16.47 3.93 11.76
C VAL A 126 17.12 3.80 10.36
N PRO A 127 18.03 4.71 9.91
CA PRO A 127 18.64 4.60 8.59
C PRO A 127 19.23 3.23 8.27
N ASP A 128 19.97 2.68 9.24
CA ASP A 128 20.76 1.45 9.09
C ASP A 128 19.92 0.20 9.32
N LYS A 129 18.85 0.29 10.12
CA LYS A 129 18.01 -0.85 10.49
C LYS A 129 16.82 -1.11 9.57
N VAL A 130 16.47 -0.18 8.67
CA VAL A 130 15.44 -0.44 7.65
C VAL A 130 15.96 -1.47 6.65
N ALA A 131 15.48 -2.70 6.81
CA ALA A 131 15.93 -3.83 6.02
C ALA A 131 15.08 -4.05 4.78
N PHE A 132 13.76 -3.88 4.79
CA PHE A 132 12.96 -4.19 3.60
C PHE A 132 11.64 -3.41 3.55
N THR A 133 11.26 -2.88 2.40
CA THR A 133 10.03 -2.08 2.22
C THR A 133 9.15 -2.64 1.10
N VAL A 134 7.88 -2.91 1.43
CA VAL A 134 6.84 -3.27 0.44
C VAL A 134 5.77 -2.19 0.39
N GLY A 135 5.66 -1.52 -0.75
CA GLY A 135 4.75 -0.41 -0.98
C GLY A 135 3.48 -0.83 -1.71
N LEU A 136 2.32 -0.45 -1.19
CA LEU A 136 1.02 -0.70 -1.82
C LEU A 136 0.68 0.42 -2.81
N PHE A 137 -0.01 0.10 -3.91
CA PHE A 137 -0.60 1.15 -4.74
C PHE A 137 -1.69 1.86 -3.95
N CYS A 138 -1.83 3.17 -4.13
CA CYS A 138 -2.82 3.95 -3.42
C CYS A 138 -3.28 5.12 -4.29
N MET A 139 -4.59 5.23 -4.54
CA MET A 139 -5.16 6.39 -5.22
C MET A 139 -5.45 7.50 -4.19
N GLU A 140 -6.32 7.20 -3.22
CA GLU A 140 -6.63 8.03 -2.06
C GLU A 140 -6.88 7.16 -0.81
N ASN A 141 -7.08 7.81 0.35
CA ASN A 141 -7.45 7.16 1.60
C ASN A 141 -8.49 8.00 2.35
N PHE A 142 -9.13 7.42 3.38
CA PHE A 142 -10.27 8.03 4.08
C PHE A 142 -10.02 8.10 5.60
N PRO A 143 -10.49 9.14 6.30
CA PRO A 143 -10.69 9.07 7.74
C PRO A 143 -11.62 7.91 8.12
N TYR A 144 -11.48 7.34 9.32
CA TYR A 144 -12.37 6.23 9.74
C TYR A 144 -13.85 6.62 9.69
N LYS A 145 -14.22 7.83 10.14
CA LYS A 145 -15.61 8.33 10.07
C LYS A 145 -16.14 8.41 8.63
N SER A 146 -15.28 8.78 7.68
CA SER A 146 -15.60 8.75 6.25
C SER A 146 -15.90 7.33 5.78
N LEU A 147 -15.07 6.35 6.16
CA LEU A 147 -15.30 4.94 5.84
C LEU A 147 -16.62 4.44 6.44
N GLN A 148 -16.92 4.79 7.70
CA GLN A 148 -18.20 4.46 8.34
C GLN A 148 -19.39 4.98 7.51
N THR A 149 -19.40 6.28 7.18
CA THR A 149 -20.48 6.86 6.37
C THR A 149 -20.59 6.20 4.99
N ILE A 150 -19.48 5.91 4.31
CA ILE A 150 -19.52 5.23 3.00
C ILE A 150 -20.17 3.85 3.12
N VAL A 151 -19.86 3.08 4.17
CA VAL A 151 -20.32 1.70 4.32
C VAL A 151 -21.74 1.63 4.91
N GLU A 152 -21.99 2.36 5.99
CA GLU A 152 -23.24 2.31 6.75
C GLU A 152 -24.34 3.09 6.05
N ASP A 153 -24.05 4.28 5.52
CA ASP A 153 -25.08 5.13 4.91
C ASP A 153 -25.22 4.83 3.41
N HIS A 154 -24.13 4.90 2.64
CA HIS A 154 -24.21 4.79 1.17
C HIS A 154 -24.33 3.35 0.68
N ALA A 155 -23.59 2.40 1.29
CA ALA A 155 -23.70 0.98 0.94
C ALA A 155 -24.78 0.25 1.76
N ALA A 156 -25.39 0.92 2.75
CA ALA A 156 -26.41 0.36 3.64
C ALA A 156 -25.99 -0.96 4.31
N GLN A 157 -24.70 -1.09 4.68
CA GLN A 157 -24.16 -2.30 5.32
C GLN A 157 -23.64 -2.00 6.73
N SER A 158 -23.82 -2.94 7.66
CA SER A 158 -23.14 -2.88 8.96
C SER A 158 -21.67 -3.25 8.81
N LEU A 159 -20.76 -2.41 9.34
CA LEU A 159 -19.32 -2.66 9.31
C LEU A 159 -18.92 -4.02 9.90
N SER A 160 -19.60 -4.48 10.96
CA SER A 160 -19.31 -5.78 11.60
C SER A 160 -19.66 -6.97 10.71
N SER A 161 -20.52 -6.77 9.71
CA SER A 161 -20.91 -7.81 8.75
C SER A 161 -20.04 -7.82 7.49
N VAL A 162 -19.18 -6.81 7.30
CA VAL A 162 -18.32 -6.71 6.12
C VAL A 162 -17.16 -7.69 6.23
N LYS A 163 -16.95 -8.45 5.16
CA LYS A 163 -15.87 -9.42 4.97
C LYS A 163 -14.71 -8.84 4.15
N ARG A 164 -15.03 -8.03 3.15
CA ARG A 164 -14.07 -7.43 2.20
C ARG A 164 -14.63 -6.11 1.68
N MET A 165 -13.74 -5.16 1.44
CA MET A 165 -14.03 -3.94 0.69
C MET A 165 -13.11 -3.88 -0.54
N ASP A 166 -13.55 -3.22 -1.60
CA ASP A 166 -12.72 -3.04 -2.80
C ASP A 166 -13.00 -1.73 -3.52
N ILE A 167 -12.01 -1.17 -4.22
CA ILE A 167 -12.18 0.00 -5.08
C ILE A 167 -11.66 -0.36 -6.46
N GLY A 168 -12.58 -0.49 -7.41
CA GLY A 168 -12.25 -0.92 -8.77
C GLY A 168 -13.41 -0.72 -9.71
N LYS A 169 -13.12 -0.65 -11.02
CA LYS A 169 -14.14 -0.49 -12.08
C LYS A 169 -15.09 0.71 -11.83
N GLY A 170 -14.56 1.80 -11.27
CA GLY A 170 -15.30 3.04 -10.99
C GLY A 170 -16.26 2.99 -9.79
N LYS A 171 -16.19 1.95 -8.96
CA LYS A 171 -17.08 1.77 -7.80
C LYS A 171 -16.30 1.39 -6.54
N PHE A 172 -16.90 1.73 -5.40
CA PHE A 172 -16.55 1.16 -4.09
C PHE A 172 -17.46 -0.05 -3.85
N TRP A 173 -16.88 -1.18 -3.48
CA TRP A 173 -17.55 -2.46 -3.31
C TRP A 173 -17.47 -2.92 -1.85
N VAL A 174 -18.58 -3.44 -1.34
CA VAL A 174 -18.69 -4.00 0.02
C VAL A 174 -19.23 -5.42 -0.09
N TYR A 175 -18.48 -6.38 0.44
CA TYR A 175 -18.84 -7.79 0.47
C TYR A 175 -19.06 -8.21 1.92
N THR A 176 -20.17 -8.87 2.21
CA THR A 176 -20.53 -9.28 3.57
C THR A 176 -20.23 -10.75 3.85
N ASN A 177 -20.13 -11.10 5.14
CA ASN A 177 -19.93 -12.48 5.60
C ASN A 177 -21.05 -13.43 5.16
N ARG A 178 -22.28 -12.90 4.97
CA ARG A 178 -23.46 -13.68 4.54
C ARG A 178 -23.63 -13.75 3.02
N GLY A 179 -22.70 -13.18 2.24
CA GLY A 179 -22.68 -13.28 0.78
C GLY A 179 -23.33 -12.12 0.02
N ASN A 180 -23.93 -11.13 0.69
CA ASN A 180 -24.45 -9.94 0.02
C ASN A 180 -23.30 -9.07 -0.50
N VAL A 181 -23.54 -8.42 -1.65
CA VAL A 181 -22.62 -7.47 -2.29
C VAL A 181 -23.34 -6.15 -2.54
N SER A 182 -22.76 -5.06 -2.05
CA SER A 182 -23.24 -3.70 -2.29
C SER A 182 -22.16 -2.88 -3.01
N SER A 183 -22.58 -1.92 -3.82
CA SER A 183 -21.63 -1.03 -4.50
C SER A 183 -22.19 0.37 -4.70
N LEU A 184 -21.30 1.36 -4.73
CA LEU A 184 -21.62 2.75 -5.00
C LEU A 184 -20.62 3.36 -5.99
N PRO A 185 -21.02 4.33 -6.82
CA PRO A 185 -20.10 5.04 -7.69
C PRO A 185 -19.01 5.77 -6.90
N ILE A 186 -17.75 5.71 -7.36
CA ILE A 186 -16.63 6.36 -6.66
C ILE A 186 -16.80 7.88 -6.55
N LYS A 187 -17.55 8.49 -7.48
CA LYS A 187 -17.87 9.93 -7.45
C LYS A 187 -18.61 10.33 -6.16
N ALA A 188 -19.37 9.43 -5.54
CA ALA A 188 -20.05 9.68 -4.27
C ALA A 188 -19.07 9.72 -3.08
N THR A 189 -17.88 9.11 -3.21
CA THR A 189 -16.88 9.05 -2.14
C THR A 189 -15.96 10.27 -2.11
N HIS A 190 -15.89 11.08 -3.18
CA HIS A 190 -14.90 12.15 -3.32
C HIS A 190 -14.86 13.16 -2.15
N LYS A 191 -16.04 13.52 -1.59
CA LYS A 191 -16.13 14.48 -0.48
C LYS A 191 -15.60 13.94 0.86
N TYR A 192 -15.34 12.63 0.92
CA TYR A 192 -14.93 11.92 2.13
C TYR A 192 -13.43 11.60 2.16
N GLU A 193 -12.72 11.83 1.06
CA GLU A 193 -11.28 11.61 0.92
C GLU A 193 -10.50 12.44 1.94
N GLN A 194 -9.39 11.92 2.43
CA GLN A 194 -8.47 12.69 3.26
C GLN A 194 -7.87 13.84 2.43
N PRO A 195 -8.01 15.11 2.84
CA PRO A 195 -7.53 16.25 2.04
C PRO A 195 -6.02 16.22 1.71
N GLY A 196 -5.22 15.63 2.60
CA GLY A 196 -3.78 15.43 2.36
C GLY A 196 -3.45 14.54 1.16
N CYS A 197 -4.38 13.70 0.69
CA CYS A 197 -4.19 12.88 -0.50
C CYS A 197 -4.19 13.72 -1.79
N HIS A 198 -4.81 14.91 -1.81
CA HIS A 198 -4.94 15.77 -2.99
C HIS A 198 -3.65 16.46 -3.43
N VAL A 199 -2.58 16.34 -2.66
CA VAL A 199 -1.24 16.81 -3.02
C VAL A 199 -0.26 15.67 -3.26
N CYS A 200 -0.70 14.41 -3.17
CA CYS A 200 0.17 13.24 -3.32
C CYS A 200 0.48 12.96 -4.80
N LEU A 201 1.76 12.99 -5.18
CA LEU A 201 2.23 12.80 -6.55
C LEU A 201 2.84 11.40 -6.80
N ASP A 202 2.37 10.37 -6.08
CA ASP A 202 2.89 9.00 -6.15
C ASP A 202 1.73 8.00 -6.10
N TYR A 203 1.64 7.11 -7.09
CA TYR A 203 0.54 6.15 -7.23
C TYR A 203 0.95 4.70 -6.93
N VAL A 204 2.08 4.26 -7.50
CA VAL A 204 2.55 2.87 -7.44
C VAL A 204 3.68 2.68 -6.43
N SER A 205 3.73 3.52 -5.39
CA SER A 205 4.73 3.47 -4.32
C SER A 205 6.15 3.48 -4.88
N ASN A 206 6.51 4.56 -5.58
CA ASN A 206 7.73 4.68 -6.37
C ASN A 206 9.03 4.45 -5.57
N LEU A 207 8.99 4.61 -4.24
CA LEU A 207 10.15 4.55 -3.35
C LEU A 207 10.30 3.26 -2.54
N ALA A 208 9.45 2.25 -2.76
CA ALA A 208 9.58 0.95 -2.10
C ALA A 208 10.71 0.10 -2.73
N ASP A 209 11.14 -0.95 -2.03
CA ASP A 209 12.01 -1.98 -2.63
C ASP A 209 11.23 -2.82 -3.65
N ILE A 210 10.02 -3.20 -3.27
CA ILE A 210 9.02 -3.84 -4.14
C ILE A 210 7.68 -3.11 -3.95
N SER A 211 6.97 -2.85 -5.05
CA SER A 211 5.62 -2.28 -5.00
C SER A 211 4.59 -3.26 -5.53
N THR A 212 3.40 -3.27 -4.97
CA THR A 212 2.33 -4.19 -5.38
C THR A 212 0.96 -3.54 -5.32
N GLY A 213 0.06 -3.91 -6.23
CA GLY A 213 -1.34 -3.49 -6.20
C GLY A 213 -2.23 -4.29 -7.15
N SER A 214 -3.53 -4.02 -7.08
CA SER A 214 -4.56 -4.75 -7.84
C SER A 214 -4.58 -4.41 -9.34
N VAL A 215 -4.60 -3.11 -9.65
CA VAL A 215 -4.79 -2.61 -11.03
C VAL A 215 -3.74 -3.17 -11.99
N GLY A 216 -4.19 -3.55 -13.18
CA GLY A 216 -3.35 -4.12 -14.25
C GLY A 216 -3.39 -5.64 -14.29
N SER A 217 -3.79 -6.28 -13.18
CA SER A 217 -3.88 -7.73 -13.05
C SER A 217 -5.34 -8.19 -12.89
N PRO A 218 -5.66 -9.46 -13.22
CA PRO A 218 -6.97 -10.03 -12.98
C PRO A 218 -7.24 -10.25 -11.47
N ASP A 219 -8.51 -10.42 -11.10
CA ASP A 219 -8.92 -10.69 -9.72
C ASP A 219 -8.12 -11.89 -9.13
N GLY A 220 -7.60 -11.72 -7.91
CA GLY A 220 -6.75 -12.72 -7.25
C GLY A 220 -5.28 -12.73 -7.71
N TRP A 221 -4.89 -11.80 -8.56
CA TRP A 221 -3.49 -11.52 -8.94
C TRP A 221 -3.14 -10.07 -8.59
N SER A 222 -1.85 -9.76 -8.58
CA SER A 222 -1.34 -8.41 -8.32
C SER A 222 -0.31 -8.00 -9.35
N THR A 223 -0.31 -6.73 -9.72
CA THR A 223 0.78 -6.12 -10.48
C THR A 223 1.91 -5.77 -9.52
N VAL A 224 3.12 -6.23 -9.80
CA VAL A 224 4.28 -6.12 -8.92
C VAL A 224 5.44 -5.45 -9.64
N PHE A 225 5.96 -4.36 -9.07
CA PHE A 225 7.18 -3.69 -9.52
C PHE A 225 8.36 -4.07 -8.63
N ILE A 226 9.43 -4.58 -9.22
CA ILE A 226 10.69 -4.86 -8.54
C ILE A 226 11.63 -3.67 -8.80
N ARG A 227 12.04 -2.95 -7.76
CA ARG A 227 12.67 -1.63 -7.93
C ARG A 227 14.15 -1.58 -7.54
N THR A 228 14.45 -1.87 -6.29
CA THR A 228 15.80 -1.72 -5.76
C THR A 228 16.60 -3.01 -5.92
N LYS A 229 17.93 -2.92 -5.79
CA LYS A 229 18.82 -4.10 -5.77
C LYS A 229 18.36 -5.11 -4.72
N LYS A 230 17.97 -4.61 -3.53
CA LYS A 230 17.47 -5.42 -2.44
C LYS A 230 16.13 -6.08 -2.78
N GLY A 231 15.18 -5.33 -3.33
CA GLY A 231 13.92 -5.88 -3.82
C GLY A 231 14.13 -6.98 -4.86
N ASN A 232 15.07 -6.79 -5.78
CA ASN A 232 15.41 -7.80 -6.79
C ASN A 232 15.97 -9.08 -6.18
N GLU A 233 16.92 -8.96 -5.24
CA GLU A 233 17.49 -10.13 -4.57
C GLU A 233 16.42 -10.95 -3.84
N ILE A 234 15.56 -10.29 -3.05
CA ILE A 234 14.48 -10.95 -2.30
C ILE A 234 13.48 -11.59 -3.26
N TRP A 235 13.05 -10.87 -4.29
CA TRP A 235 12.09 -11.36 -5.27
C TRP A 235 12.62 -12.59 -6.02
N SER A 236 13.84 -12.51 -6.56
CA SER A 236 14.45 -13.63 -7.30
C SER A 236 14.57 -14.88 -6.44
N LYS A 237 15.00 -14.75 -5.18
CA LYS A 237 15.09 -15.88 -4.24
C LYS A 237 13.70 -16.44 -3.89
N ALA A 238 12.70 -15.59 -3.68
CA ALA A 238 11.34 -16.04 -3.39
C ALA A 238 10.69 -16.77 -4.57
N VAL A 239 10.87 -16.28 -5.81
CA VAL A 239 10.39 -16.98 -7.02
C VAL A 239 11.11 -18.31 -7.20
N ALA A 240 12.44 -18.36 -7.02
CA ALA A 240 13.21 -19.60 -7.10
C ALA A 240 12.80 -20.63 -6.02
N ALA A 241 12.38 -20.15 -4.85
CA ALA A 241 11.83 -20.97 -3.77
C ALA A 241 10.37 -21.41 -4.02
N GLY A 242 9.76 -21.06 -5.16
CA GLY A 242 8.40 -21.46 -5.51
C GLY A 242 7.30 -20.69 -4.77
N MET A 243 7.60 -19.50 -4.22
CA MET A 243 6.64 -18.71 -3.43
C MET A 243 5.59 -17.98 -4.28
N PHE A 244 5.84 -17.83 -5.59
CA PHE A 244 4.98 -17.05 -6.49
C PHE A 244 4.76 -17.73 -7.84
N GLU A 245 3.51 -17.68 -8.30
CA GLU A 245 3.18 -17.80 -9.72
C GLU A 245 3.37 -16.43 -10.38
N THR A 246 4.00 -16.37 -11.55
CA THR A 246 4.29 -15.10 -12.24
C THR A 246 3.93 -15.16 -13.72
N LYS A 247 3.58 -14.00 -14.27
CA LYS A 247 3.38 -13.76 -15.70
C LYS A 247 4.01 -12.42 -16.07
N PRO A 248 4.66 -12.30 -17.24
CA PRO A 248 5.05 -11.00 -17.77
C PRO A 248 3.85 -10.07 -17.84
N ILE A 249 4.00 -8.79 -17.47
CA ILE A 249 2.85 -7.87 -17.37
C ILE A 249 2.30 -7.49 -18.75
N GLU A 250 3.13 -7.57 -19.78
CA GLU A 250 2.81 -7.37 -21.19
C GLU A 250 1.79 -8.39 -21.73
N ASP A 251 1.78 -9.60 -21.17
CA ASP A 251 0.86 -10.69 -21.55
C ASP A 251 -0.46 -10.65 -20.77
N VAL A 252 -0.63 -9.67 -19.87
CA VAL A 252 -1.78 -9.58 -18.98
C VAL A 252 -2.65 -8.38 -19.36
N LYS A 253 -3.97 -8.58 -19.34
CA LYS A 253 -4.95 -7.51 -19.51
C LYS A 253 -5.63 -7.19 -18.18
N PRO A 254 -5.89 -5.91 -17.87
CA PRO A 254 -5.66 -4.72 -18.72
C PRO A 254 -4.19 -4.27 -18.79
N GLY A 255 -3.30 -4.84 -17.97
CA GLY A 255 -1.86 -4.67 -18.09
C GLY A 255 -1.37 -3.28 -17.66
N LEU A 256 -0.13 -2.99 -18.06
CA LEU A 256 0.58 -1.78 -17.64
C LEU A 256 -0.03 -0.48 -18.19
N ASP A 257 -0.75 -0.54 -19.33
CA ASP A 257 -1.39 0.63 -19.95
C ASP A 257 -2.41 1.27 -19.00
N LEU A 258 -3.27 0.46 -18.37
CA LEU A 258 -4.25 0.98 -17.42
C LEU A 258 -3.58 1.52 -16.16
N VAL A 259 -2.55 0.85 -15.66
CA VAL A 259 -1.79 1.30 -14.48
C VAL A 259 -1.18 2.68 -14.75
N THR A 260 -0.55 2.84 -15.91
CA THR A 260 0.06 4.10 -16.36
C THR A 260 -0.97 5.21 -16.50
N LYS A 261 -2.13 4.92 -17.12
CA LYS A 261 -3.22 5.88 -17.27
C LYS A 261 -3.70 6.40 -15.90
N LEU A 262 -3.98 5.51 -14.95
CA LEU A 262 -4.44 5.91 -13.61
C LEU A 262 -3.36 6.65 -12.82
N ALA A 263 -2.09 6.25 -12.95
CA ALA A 263 -0.96 6.96 -12.36
C ALA A 263 -0.89 8.40 -12.86
N LYS A 264 -0.99 8.59 -14.18
CA LYS A 264 -1.01 9.89 -14.83
C LYS A 264 -2.18 10.75 -14.37
N GLU A 265 -3.40 10.20 -14.37
CA GLU A 265 -4.60 10.91 -13.92
C GLU A 265 -4.45 11.40 -12.46
N LYS A 266 -3.93 10.55 -11.57
CA LYS A 266 -3.64 10.96 -10.18
C LYS A 266 -2.65 12.12 -10.13
N ILE A 267 -1.50 11.96 -10.79
CA ILE A 267 -0.38 12.88 -10.70
C ILE A 267 -0.75 14.23 -11.31
N ASP A 268 -1.40 14.24 -12.48
CA ASP A 268 -1.80 15.48 -13.16
C ASP A 268 -2.87 16.23 -12.35
N LYS A 269 -3.89 15.50 -11.82
CA LYS A 269 -4.92 16.06 -10.94
C LYS A 269 -4.29 16.71 -9.69
N ASN A 270 -3.43 15.99 -9.00
CA ASN A 270 -2.85 16.45 -7.74
C ASN A 270 -1.77 17.52 -7.94
N ARG A 271 -1.06 17.50 -9.07
CA ARG A 271 -0.11 18.56 -9.43
C ARG A 271 -0.83 19.88 -9.65
N LYS A 272 -2.00 19.87 -10.30
CA LYS A 272 -2.85 21.05 -10.41
C LYS A 272 -3.22 21.61 -9.03
N THR A 273 -3.64 20.75 -8.08
CA THR A 273 -3.90 21.16 -6.69
C THR A 273 -2.67 21.79 -6.04
N VAL A 274 -1.47 21.24 -6.24
CA VAL A 274 -0.23 21.80 -5.70
C VAL A 274 0.06 23.20 -6.28
N GLU A 275 -0.18 23.42 -7.56
CA GLU A 275 0.02 24.71 -8.21
C GLU A 275 -0.99 25.76 -7.72
N GLU A 276 -2.27 25.41 -7.60
CA GLU A 276 -3.34 26.30 -7.11
C GLU A 276 -3.07 26.81 -5.68
N ARG A 277 -2.32 26.05 -4.87
CA ARG A 277 -1.92 26.47 -3.52
C ARG A 277 -1.02 27.70 -3.51
N LYS A 278 -0.27 27.97 -4.58
CA LYS A 278 0.62 29.14 -4.69
C LYS A 278 -0.14 30.46 -4.71
N SER A 279 -1.39 30.45 -5.17
CA SER A 279 -2.25 31.63 -5.30
C SER A 279 -3.59 31.45 -4.57
N PHE A 280 -3.62 30.63 -3.51
CA PHE A 280 -4.87 30.29 -2.81
C PHE A 280 -5.47 31.48 -2.05
N GLY A 281 -4.63 32.38 -1.51
CA GLY A 281 -5.05 33.62 -0.87
C GLY A 281 -4.72 34.85 -1.72
N VAL A 282 -5.29 35.99 -1.37
CA VAL A 282 -4.94 37.28 -1.99
C VAL A 282 -3.54 37.68 -1.54
N ASN A 283 -2.58 37.73 -2.47
CA ASN A 283 -1.15 37.97 -2.21
C ASN A 283 -0.53 37.03 -1.14
N LYS A 284 -1.11 35.84 -0.95
CA LYS A 284 -0.66 34.84 0.04
C LYS A 284 -0.78 33.43 -0.53
N ALA A 285 0.23 32.60 -0.28
CA ALA A 285 0.27 31.19 -0.69
C ALA A 285 0.03 30.25 0.50
N LEU A 286 -0.55 29.09 0.24
CA LEU A 286 -0.41 27.95 1.14
C LEU A 286 0.95 27.28 0.90
N ARG A 287 1.56 26.72 1.95
CA ARG A 287 2.85 26.04 1.86
C ARG A 287 2.82 24.87 0.86
N ASN A 288 3.89 24.72 0.09
CA ASN A 288 4.18 23.57 -0.77
C ASN A 288 5.36 22.77 -0.18
N PRO A 289 5.19 21.48 0.17
CA PRO A 289 6.28 20.66 0.71
C PRO A 289 7.32 20.22 -0.34
N TYR A 290 7.08 20.49 -1.63
CA TYR A 290 7.96 20.13 -2.75
C TYR A 290 8.75 21.32 -3.33
N ALA A 291 8.58 22.51 -2.76
CA ALA A 291 9.25 23.73 -3.20
C ALA A 291 10.73 23.77 -2.77
#